data_AF-A0A970YPT4-F1
#
_entry.id   AF-A0A970YPT4-F1
#
_cell.length_a   1.000
_cell.length_b   1.000
_cell.length_c   1.000
_cell.angle_alpha   90.00
_cell.angle_beta   90.00
_cell.angle_gamma   90.00
#
_symmetry.space_group_name_H-M   'P 1'
#
loop_
_entity.id
_entity.type
_entity.pdbx_description
1 polymer ?
#
loop_
_entity_poly.entity_id
_entity_poly.type
_entity_poly.pdbx_seq_one_letter_code
_entity_poly.pdbx_strand_id
1 'polypeptide(L)' 'MNDKAELMITVSSFAKKNKIEPRFLHGLIKRYNISPDAIDRQMRFYKPEKLEKLIEKIDEAMKN' A
#
# COMPACT_ATOMS: atom_id res chain seq x y z
N MET A 1 20.13 -1.11 -17.89
CA MET A 1 19.91 -0.48 -16.58
C MET A 1 18.43 -0.66 -16.25
N ASN A 2 18.11 -1.08 -15.03
CA ASN A 2 16.79 -1.57 -14.66
C ASN A 2 15.83 -0.40 -14.44
N ASP A 3 15.24 0.12 -15.52
CA ASP A 3 14.27 1.23 -15.51
C ASP A 3 12.90 0.79 -14.97
N LYS A 4 12.85 0.35 -13.71
CA LYS A 4 11.60 0.40 -12.96
C LYS A 4 11.43 1.84 -12.49
N ALA A 5 10.94 2.71 -13.38
CA ALA A 5 10.11 3.81 -12.93
C ALA A 5 8.93 3.15 -12.20
N GLU A 6 9.07 2.92 -10.90
CA GLU A 6 8.00 2.33 -10.10
C GLU A 6 6.86 3.32 -10.06
N LEU A 7 5.88 3.08 -10.94
CA LEU A 7 4.64 3.82 -10.98
C LEU A 7 4.00 3.74 -9.60
N MET A 8 4.01 4.88 -8.90
CA MET A 8 3.33 4.99 -7.62
C MET A 8 1.84 4.70 -7.82
N ILE A 9 1.24 4.03 -6.84
CA ILE A 9 -0.12 3.50 -6.94
C ILE A 9 -0.97 4.02 -5.79
N THR A 10 -2.27 4.18 -6.03
CA THR A 10 -3.23 4.48 -4.97
C THR A 10 -3.54 3.21 -4.16
N VAL A 11 -3.98 3.39 -2.91
CA VAL A 11 -4.43 2.28 -2.05
C VAL A 11 -5.51 1.46 -2.74
N SER A 12 -6.48 2.12 -3.38
CA SER A 12 -7.60 1.46 -4.06
C SER A 12 -7.15 0.63 -5.26
N SER A 13 -6.23 1.14 -6.08
CA SER A 13 -5.68 0.40 -7.22
C SER A 13 -4.85 -0.80 -6.77
N PHE A 14 -4.03 -0.64 -5.72
CA PHE A 14 -3.26 -1.73 -5.14
C PHE A 14 -4.17 -2.83 -4.55
N ALA A 15 -5.19 -2.42 -3.78
CA ALA A 15 -6.15 -3.33 -3.17
C ALA A 15 -6.90 -4.16 -4.24
N LYS A 16 -7.36 -3.50 -5.31
CA LYS A 16 -8.02 -4.17 -6.44
C LYS A 16 -7.10 -5.19 -7.13
N LYS A 17 -5.84 -4.82 -7.40
CA LYS A 17 -4.86 -5.69 -8.06
C LYS A 17 -4.58 -6.96 -7.24
N ASN A 18 -4.48 -6.81 -5.92
CA ASN A 18 -4.13 -7.90 -5.00
C ASN A 18 -5.34 -8.61 -4.38
N LYS A 19 -6.56 -8.28 -4.81
CA LYS A 19 -7.82 -8.82 -4.26
C LYS A 19 -7.95 -8.65 -2.74
N ILE A 20 -7.45 -7.53 -2.22
CA ILE A 20 -7.54 -7.15 -0.80
C ILE A 20 -8.75 -6.22 -0.63
N GLU A 21 -9.48 -6.34 0.48
CA GLU A 21 -10.55 -5.41 0.81
C GLU A 21 -9.97 -3.98 1.00
N PRO A 22 -10.41 -2.97 0.23
CA PRO A 22 -9.83 -1.62 0.33
C PRO A 22 -9.95 -1.00 1.73
N ARG A 23 -11.07 -1.27 2.44
CA ARG A 23 -11.30 -0.75 3.79
C ARG A 23 -10.28 -1.30 4.79
N PHE A 24 -9.95 -2.58 4.67
CA PHE A 24 -8.93 -3.23 5.49
C PHE A 24 -7.57 -2.54 5.30
N LEU A 25 -7.13 -2.38 4.04
CA LEU A 25 -5.85 -1.73 3.74
C LEU A 25 -5.80 -0.27 4.19
N HIS A 26 -6.90 0.48 4.03
CA HIS A 26 -7.01 1.84 4.58
C HIS A 26 -6.93 1.86 6.12
N GLY A 27 -7.55 0.88 6.79
CA GLY A 27 -7.45 0.69 8.23
C GLY A 27 -6.01 0.45 8.69
N LEU A 28 -5.27 -0.42 7.99
CA LEU A 28 -3.86 -0.67 8.26
C LEU A 28 -3.01 0.60 8.09
N ILE A 29 -3.15 1.30 6.96
CA ILE A 29 -2.42 2.54 6.69
C ILE A 29 -2.64 3.57 7.80
N LYS A 30 -3.89 3.71 8.27
CA LYS A 30 -4.22 4.62 9.38
C LYS A 30 -3.63 4.13 10.71
N ARG A 31 -3.76 2.84 11.03
CA ARG A 31 -3.30 2.24 12.29
C ARG A 31 -1.79 2.34 12.45
N TYR A 32 -1.05 2.10 11.38
CA TYR A 32 0.42 2.15 11.36
C TYR A 32 0.98 3.51 10.94
N ASN A 33 0.12 4.52 10.79
CA ASN A 33 0.47 5.89 10.40
C ASN A 33 1.40 5.94 9.16
N ILE A 34 1.05 5.16 8.13
CA ILE A 34 1.85 5.06 6.90
C ILE A 34 1.62 6.30 6.05
N SER A 35 2.65 7.14 5.93
CA SER A 35 2.61 8.33 5.08
C SER A 35 2.64 7.97 3.60
N PRO A 36 1.91 8.70 2.73
CA PRO A 36 2.07 8.56 1.29
C PRO A 36 3.46 9.01 0.83
N ASP A 37 3.89 8.48 -0.30
CA ASP A 37 5.16 8.86 -0.94
C ASP A 37 4.95 10.07 -1.87
N ALA A 38 3.74 10.26 -2.39
CA ALA A 38 3.33 11.47 -3.11
C ALA A 38 1.85 11.79 -2.90
N ILE A 39 1.51 13.07 -3.04
CA ILE A 39 0.14 13.58 -3.01
C ILE A 39 -0.08 14.43 -4.25
N ASP A 40 -1.10 14.09 -5.05
CA ASP A 40 -1.57 14.93 -6.16
C ASP A 40 -3.02 15.33 -5.92
N ARG A 41 -3.25 16.65 -5.79
CA ARG A 41 -4.52 17.28 -5.36
C ARG A 41 -5.01 16.73 -4.02
N GLN A 42 -5.68 15.59 -4.04
CA GLN A 42 -6.22 14.87 -2.88
C GLN A 42 -5.93 13.36 -2.91
N MET A 43 -5.35 12.85 -4.01
CA MET A 43 -5.01 11.45 -4.15
C MET A 43 -3.65 11.18 -3.52
N ARG A 44 -3.61 10.13 -2.69
CA ARG A 44 -2.42 9.65 -2.01
C ARG A 44 -1.83 8.48 -2.79
N PHE A 45 -0.56 8.61 -3.15
CA PHE A 45 0.19 7.61 -3.88
C PHE A 45 1.27 7.02 -3.00
N TYR A 46 1.49 5.72 -3.18
CA TYR A 46 2.44 4.92 -2.43
C TYR A 46 3.27 4.11 -3.40
N LYS A 47 4.52 3.84 -3.04
CA LYS A 47 5.31 2.81 -3.71
C LYS A 47 4.66 1.44 -3.47
N PRO A 48 4.49 0.60 -4.50
CA PRO A 48 3.91 -0.74 -4.34
C PRO A 48 4.61 -1.57 -3.24
N GLU A 49 5.94 -1.57 -3.21
CA GLU A 49 6.75 -2.31 -2.23
C GLU A 49 6.41 -1.94 -0.77
N LYS A 50 6.04 -0.68 -0.53
CA LYS A 50 5.69 -0.19 0.81
C LYS A 50 4.37 -0.78 1.29
N LEU A 51 3.41 -0.93 0.38
CA LEU A 51 2.12 -1.55 0.67
C LEU A 51 2.26 -3.08 0.78
N GLU A 52 3.13 -3.69 -0.02
CA GLU A 52 3.46 -5.13 0.07
C GLU A 52 4.06 -5.47 1.44
N LYS A 53 5.11 -4.75 1.86
CA LYS A 53 5.73 -4.93 3.19
C LYS A 53 4.75 -4.73 4.35
N LEU A 54 3.76 -3.84 4.18
CA LEU A 54 2.72 -3.66 5.19
C LEU A 54 1.83 -4.90 5.30
N ILE A 55 1.46 -5.51 4.18
CA ILE A 55 0.64 -6.73 4.17
C ILE A 55 1.44 -7.92 4.71
N GLU A 56 2.70 -8.09 4.30
CA GLU A 56 3.57 -9.17 4.77
C GLU A 56 3.69 -9.17 6.30
N LYS A 57 3.94 -8.00 6.91
CA LYS A 57 4.01 -7.86 8.38
C LYS A 57 2.73 -8.28 9.09
N ILE A 58 1.57 -8.09 8.47
CA ILE A 58 0.29 -8.48 9.06
C ILE A 58 0.05 -9.97 8.90
N ASP A 59 0.35 -10.54 7.75
CA ASP A 59 0.26 -11.98 7.51
C ASP A 59 1.17 -12.76 8.48
N GLU A 60 2.41 -12.28 8.69
CA GLU A 60 3.33 -12.82 9.69
C GLU A 60 2.81 -12.71 11.12
N ALA A 61 2.15 -11.59 11.47
CA ALA A 61 1.58 -11.39 12.79
C ALA A 61 0.30 -12.21 13.04
N MET A 62 -0.39 -12.67 11.99
CA MET A 62 -1.59 -13.51 12.09
C MET A 62 -1.28 -15.01 12.10
N LYS A 63 -0.12 -15.42 11.57
CA LYS A 63 0.34 -16.81 11.55
C LYS A 63 1.01 -17.25 12.85
N ASN A 64 1.36 -16.30 13.72
CA ASN A 64 1.84 -16.52 15.08
C ASN A 64 0.70 -16.35 16.10
#